data_AF-A0A8T0CS52-F1
#
_entry.id   AF-A0A8T0CS52-F1
#
_cell.length_a   1.000
_cell.length_b   1.000
_cell.length_c   1.000
_cell.angle_alpha   90.00
_cell.angle_beta   90.00
_cell.angle_gamma   90.00
#
_symmetry.space_group_name_H-M   'P 1'
#
loop_
_entity.id
_entity.type
_entity.pdbx_description
1 polymer ?
#
loop_
_entity_poly.entity_id
_entity_poly.type
_entity_poly.pdbx_seq_one_letter_code
_entity_poly.pdbx_strand_id
1 'polypeptide(L)'
;MDNIEVLWDDQLVMGSFHKLKSLEVRRCNKLLNIVPSRILGWLKSLESLHVRSCGSLEVVFKLQPLNPLDGHPVAHFPLKKLELYELPELKCVWDKELYHQVKFQSLCYVTVWKCKSLASLFPASVAKDLIQLEELGIDECGIVELIAKEEGLVPRFDFSRLTSLKLNDLIELKCIYTGTHALRWPALKTLEVRGCNKVEILASQLENETSLHKQPLFLIEKVAFPSLETLVISVMDNIEVLWDDQLFVGSFHKLKSLEEHMLYVGLH
;
A
#
# COMPACT_ATOMS: atom_id res chain seq x y z
N MET A 1 -0.10 -0.07 -28.57
CA MET A 1 -1.56 0.14 -28.69
C MET A 1 -1.81 1.57 -28.23
N ASP A 2 -1.20 2.53 -28.90
CA ASP A 2 -0.84 3.80 -28.25
C ASP A 2 -2.00 4.81 -28.26
N ASN A 3 -3.13 4.42 -28.83
CA ASN A 3 -4.31 5.26 -29.03
C ASN A 3 -5.54 4.83 -28.19
N ILE A 4 -5.43 3.82 -27.33
CA ILE A 4 -6.56 3.41 -26.50
C ILE A 4 -6.79 4.47 -25.40
N GLU A 5 -7.87 5.23 -25.55
CA GLU A 5 -8.33 6.26 -24.60
C GLU A 5 -9.31 5.69 -23.57
N VAL A 6 -10.07 4.65 -23.95
CA VAL A 6 -11.06 3.98 -23.10
C VAL A 6 -10.89 2.46 -23.22
N LEU A 7 -10.74 1.78 -22.09
CA LEU A 7 -10.61 0.32 -22.04
C LEU A 7 -11.97 -0.41 -22.17
N TRP A 8 -13.07 0.27 -21.79
CA TRP A 8 -14.42 -0.30 -21.74
C TRP A 8 -15.42 0.58 -22.48
N ASP A 9 -15.85 0.11 -23.65
CA ASP A 9 -16.84 0.79 -24.50
C ASP A 9 -18.27 0.68 -23.90
N ASP A 10 -19.09 1.70 -24.15
CA ASP A 10 -20.48 1.81 -23.68
C ASP A 10 -21.42 0.79 -24.36
N GLN A 11 -20.95 0.11 -25.41
CA GLN A 11 -21.69 -0.96 -26.09
C GLN A 11 -21.57 -2.34 -25.40
N LEU A 12 -20.78 -2.45 -24.33
CA LEU A 12 -20.59 -3.71 -23.63
C LEU A 12 -21.84 -4.11 -22.82
N VAL A 13 -22.31 -5.35 -23.02
CA VAL A 13 -23.49 -5.90 -22.36
C VAL A 13 -23.17 -6.23 -20.90
N MET A 14 -24.14 -6.00 -20.00
CA MET A 14 -23.98 -6.39 -18.59
C MET A 14 -23.63 -7.88 -18.46
N GLY A 15 -22.48 -8.17 -17.85
CA GLY A 15 -22.02 -9.54 -17.62
C GLY A 15 -21.04 -10.10 -18.66
N SER A 16 -20.61 -9.30 -19.67
CA SER A 16 -19.68 -9.74 -20.71
C SER A 16 -18.35 -10.32 -20.21
N PHE A 17 -17.90 -9.95 -19.00
CA PHE A 17 -16.60 -10.36 -18.46
C PHE A 17 -16.67 -11.15 -17.14
N HIS A 18 -17.82 -11.76 -16.81
CA HIS A 18 -18.01 -12.43 -15.53
C HIS A 18 -17.08 -13.62 -15.26
N LYS A 19 -16.41 -14.16 -16.29
CA LYS A 19 -15.39 -15.23 -16.20
C LYS A 19 -13.95 -14.72 -16.27
N LEU A 20 -13.74 -13.42 -16.51
CA LEU A 20 -12.40 -12.85 -16.65
C LEU A 20 -11.69 -12.89 -15.29
N LYS A 21 -10.58 -13.64 -15.21
CA LYS A 21 -9.80 -13.81 -13.99
C LYS A 21 -8.57 -12.94 -13.88
N SER A 22 -7.97 -12.63 -15.02
CA SER A 22 -6.75 -11.82 -15.10
C SER A 22 -6.95 -10.75 -16.16
N LEU A 23 -6.62 -9.51 -15.81
CA LEU A 23 -6.61 -8.38 -16.73
C LEU A 23 -5.20 -7.82 -16.77
N GLU A 24 -4.66 -7.73 -17.98
CA GLU A 24 -3.35 -7.19 -18.25
C GLU A 24 -3.47 -6.01 -19.21
N VAL A 25 -2.97 -4.84 -18.79
CA VAL A 25 -2.98 -3.60 -19.55
C VAL A 25 -1.55 -3.12 -19.73
N ARG A 26 -1.06 -3.10 -20.97
CA ARG A 26 0.33 -2.75 -21.29
C ARG A 26 0.39 -1.67 -22.36
N ARG A 27 1.21 -0.63 -22.14
CA ARG A 27 1.51 0.40 -23.15
C ARG A 27 0.26 1.12 -23.69
N CYS A 28 -0.68 1.45 -22.80
CA CYS A 28 -1.88 2.22 -23.10
C CYS A 28 -1.69 3.68 -22.68
N ASN A 29 -0.95 4.45 -23.48
CA ASN A 29 -0.44 5.75 -23.07
C ASN A 29 -1.47 6.88 -22.99
N LYS A 30 -2.68 6.69 -23.52
CA LYS A 30 -3.78 7.67 -23.40
C LYS A 30 -4.86 7.28 -22.40
N LEU A 31 -4.74 6.10 -21.78
CA LEU A 31 -5.75 5.60 -20.87
C LEU A 31 -5.64 6.31 -19.51
N LEU A 32 -6.71 6.98 -19.08
CA LEU A 32 -6.73 7.75 -17.83
C LEU A 32 -7.13 6.92 -16.61
N ASN A 33 -7.91 5.84 -16.81
CA ASN A 33 -8.31 4.92 -15.75
C ASN A 33 -8.50 3.48 -16.23
N ILE A 34 -8.37 2.50 -15.32
CA ILE A 34 -8.52 1.08 -15.64
C ILE A 34 -9.93 0.58 -15.33
N VAL A 35 -10.42 0.80 -14.12
CA VAL A 35 -11.68 0.20 -13.64
C VAL A 35 -12.65 1.30 -13.21
N PRO A 36 -13.59 1.72 -14.10
CA PRO A 36 -14.69 2.60 -13.72
C PRO A 36 -15.81 1.87 -12.95
N SER A 37 -16.64 2.59 -12.19
CA SER A 37 -17.75 2.02 -11.39
C SER A 37 -18.68 1.10 -12.18
N ARG A 38 -19.09 1.54 -13.36
CA ARG A 38 -20.04 0.83 -14.23
C ARG A 38 -19.64 -0.61 -14.58
N ILE A 39 -18.34 -0.91 -14.63
CA ILE A 39 -17.86 -2.22 -15.05
C ILE A 39 -17.53 -3.16 -13.89
N LEU A 40 -17.55 -2.68 -12.64
CA LEU A 40 -17.22 -3.51 -11.49
C LEU A 40 -18.11 -4.75 -11.43
N GLY A 41 -19.40 -4.58 -11.76
CA GLY A 41 -20.36 -5.66 -11.85
C GLY A 41 -20.06 -6.69 -12.96
N TRP A 42 -19.19 -6.38 -13.92
CA TRP A 42 -18.76 -7.29 -14.97
C TRP A 42 -17.52 -8.08 -14.56
N LEU A 43 -16.69 -7.52 -13.68
CA LEU A 43 -15.41 -8.07 -13.24
C LEU A 43 -15.55 -8.94 -11.97
N LYS A 44 -16.67 -9.67 -11.84
CA LYS A 44 -17.01 -10.47 -10.65
C LYS A 44 -16.10 -11.70 -10.41
N SER A 45 -15.23 -12.03 -11.34
CA SER A 45 -14.24 -13.11 -11.18
C SER A 45 -12.81 -12.62 -11.32
N LEU A 46 -12.57 -11.30 -11.34
CA LEU A 46 -11.23 -10.75 -11.58
C LEU A 46 -10.35 -10.91 -10.33
N GLU A 47 -9.42 -11.85 -10.40
CA GLU A 47 -8.49 -12.19 -9.31
C GLU A 47 -7.14 -11.47 -9.45
N SER A 48 -6.74 -11.07 -10.66
CA SER A 48 -5.43 -10.44 -10.92
C SER A 48 -5.55 -9.24 -11.84
N LEU A 49 -4.90 -8.14 -11.49
CA LEU A 49 -4.77 -6.94 -12.31
C LEU A 49 -3.29 -6.55 -12.45
N HIS A 50 -2.80 -6.55 -13.68
CA HIS A 50 -1.44 -6.15 -14.04
C HIS A 50 -1.48 -4.95 -14.99
N VAL A 51 -0.87 -3.83 -14.61
CA VAL A 51 -0.86 -2.60 -15.41
C VAL A 51 0.58 -2.13 -15.56
N ARG A 52 1.03 -1.98 -16.80
CA ARG A 52 2.44 -1.68 -17.10
C ARG A 52 2.63 -0.64 -18.19
N SER A 53 3.54 0.30 -17.95
CA SER A 53 4.03 1.29 -18.91
C SER A 53 2.88 2.09 -19.58
N CYS A 54 1.90 2.57 -18.79
CA CYS A 54 0.79 3.40 -19.28
C CYS A 54 1.02 4.86 -18.89
N GLY A 55 1.48 5.68 -19.85
CA GLY A 55 2.00 7.02 -19.61
C GLY A 55 1.04 8.04 -18.99
N SER A 56 -0.24 8.06 -19.39
CA SER A 56 -1.22 9.04 -18.88
C SER A 56 -2.17 8.49 -17.81
N LEU A 57 -1.90 7.29 -17.28
CA LEU A 57 -2.82 6.66 -16.32
C LEU A 57 -2.76 7.37 -14.97
N GLU A 58 -3.86 8.03 -14.59
CA GLU A 58 -3.92 8.80 -13.35
C GLU A 58 -4.52 8.01 -12.18
N VAL A 59 -5.51 7.14 -12.45
CA VAL A 59 -6.26 6.42 -11.41
C VAL A 59 -6.52 4.96 -11.83
N VAL A 60 -6.28 3.97 -10.97
CA VAL A 60 -6.61 2.57 -11.31
C VAL A 60 -8.11 2.31 -11.17
N PHE A 61 -8.67 2.51 -9.97
CA PHE A 61 -10.08 2.31 -9.65
C PHE A 61 -10.79 3.66 -9.51
N LYS A 62 -11.49 4.08 -10.56
CA LYS A 62 -12.25 5.33 -10.62
C LYS A 62 -13.73 5.06 -10.40
N LEU A 63 -14.19 5.06 -9.16
CA LEU A 63 -15.61 4.83 -8.87
C LEU A 63 -16.31 6.15 -8.55
N GLN A 64 -17.49 6.32 -9.13
CA GLN A 64 -18.38 7.45 -8.83
C GLN A 64 -19.28 7.13 -7.64
N PRO A 65 -19.80 8.12 -6.90
CA PRO A 65 -20.78 7.92 -5.85
C PRO A 65 -22.02 7.23 -6.41
N LEU A 66 -22.38 6.07 -5.87
CA LEU A 66 -23.72 5.54 -6.04
C LEU A 66 -24.66 6.35 -5.15
N ASN A 67 -25.86 6.66 -5.65
CA ASN A 67 -26.85 7.35 -4.84
C ASN A 67 -27.16 6.46 -3.61
N PRO A 68 -27.03 6.98 -2.37
CA PRO A 68 -27.29 6.21 -1.15
C PRO A 68 -28.72 5.63 -1.08
N LEU A 69 -29.65 6.23 -1.84
CA LEU A 69 -31.04 5.82 -1.97
C LEU A 69 -31.23 4.47 -2.70
N ASP A 70 -30.22 3.98 -3.42
CA ASP A 70 -30.34 2.76 -4.22
C ASP A 70 -30.17 1.47 -3.38
N GLY A 71 -29.90 1.60 -2.07
CA GLY A 71 -29.87 0.47 -1.14
C GLY A 71 -28.88 -0.64 -1.53
N HIS A 72 -27.90 -0.35 -2.40
CA HIS A 72 -27.01 -1.34 -2.95
C HIS A 72 -26.02 -1.81 -1.88
N PRO A 73 -25.92 -3.14 -1.64
CA PRO A 73 -24.98 -3.67 -0.65
C PRO A 73 -23.54 -3.38 -1.07
N VAL A 74 -22.67 -3.17 -0.09
CA VAL A 74 -21.22 -3.03 -0.29
C VAL A 74 -20.70 -4.23 -1.07
N ALA A 75 -20.18 -4.01 -2.27
CA ALA A 75 -19.73 -5.08 -3.15
C ALA A 75 -18.33 -5.56 -2.73
N HIS A 76 -18.18 -6.86 -2.55
CA HIS A 76 -16.85 -7.45 -2.39
C HIS A 76 -16.20 -7.64 -3.77
N PHE A 77 -15.02 -7.05 -3.97
CA PHE A 77 -14.25 -7.21 -5.21
C PHE A 77 -13.19 -8.31 -5.05
N PRO A 78 -13.20 -9.36 -5.91
CA PRO A 78 -12.43 -10.59 -5.70
C PRO A 78 -10.94 -10.50 -6.05
N LEU A 79 -10.41 -9.29 -6.14
CA LEU A 79 -9.02 -9.05 -6.53
C LEU A 79 -8.07 -9.58 -5.47
N LYS A 80 -7.16 -10.48 -5.87
CA LYS A 80 -6.11 -11.07 -5.04
C LYS A 80 -4.74 -10.50 -5.32
N LYS A 81 -4.46 -10.13 -6.57
CA LYS A 81 -3.16 -9.63 -7.00
C LYS A 81 -3.30 -8.30 -7.73
N LEU A 82 -2.54 -7.30 -7.29
CA LEU A 82 -2.42 -6.00 -7.95
C LEU A 82 -0.95 -5.70 -8.24
N GLU A 83 -0.66 -5.48 -9.51
CA GLU A 83 0.68 -5.20 -9.99
C GLU A 83 0.71 -3.96 -10.88
N LEU A 84 1.49 -2.96 -10.49
CA LEU A 84 1.54 -1.65 -11.10
C LEU A 84 2.98 -1.28 -11.43
N TYR A 85 3.29 -1.10 -12.72
CA TYR A 85 4.66 -0.96 -13.20
C TYR A 85 4.82 0.24 -14.13
N GLU A 86 5.78 1.11 -13.85
CA GLU A 86 6.17 2.22 -14.74
C GLU A 86 4.96 3.10 -15.12
N LEU A 87 4.25 3.63 -14.13
CA LEU A 87 3.07 4.48 -14.31
C LEU A 87 3.41 5.91 -13.83
N PRO A 88 4.03 6.75 -14.70
CA PRO A 88 4.62 8.01 -14.27
C PRO A 88 3.57 9.02 -13.76
N GLU A 89 2.38 9.04 -14.36
CA GLU A 89 1.29 9.97 -14.01
C GLU A 89 0.28 9.39 -12.99
N LEU A 90 0.52 8.21 -12.43
CA LEU A 90 -0.41 7.58 -11.49
C LEU A 90 -0.45 8.36 -10.17
N LYS A 91 -1.57 9.01 -9.89
CA LYS A 91 -1.78 9.85 -8.69
C LYS A 91 -2.33 9.04 -7.52
N CYS A 92 -3.27 8.13 -7.78
CA CYS A 92 -3.82 7.22 -6.77
C CYS A 92 -4.27 5.91 -7.40
N VAL A 93 -4.23 4.82 -6.62
CA VAL A 93 -4.80 3.54 -7.06
C VAL A 93 -6.31 3.53 -6.83
N TRP A 94 -6.75 4.13 -5.73
CA TRP A 94 -8.13 4.19 -5.26
C TRP A 94 -8.55 5.67 -5.25
N ASP A 95 -9.60 6.02 -5.99
CA ASP A 95 -10.20 7.37 -5.96
C ASP A 95 -10.80 7.73 -4.57
N LYS A 96 -11.00 9.01 -4.28
CA LYS A 96 -11.36 9.53 -2.94
C LYS A 96 -12.82 9.31 -2.52
N GLU A 97 -13.57 8.44 -3.18
CA GLU A 97 -15.02 8.27 -2.91
C GLU A 97 -15.42 6.80 -2.71
N LEU A 98 -14.43 5.94 -2.38
CA LEU A 98 -14.55 4.48 -2.43
C LEU A 98 -15.03 3.80 -1.16
N TYR A 99 -15.02 4.50 -0.04
CA TYR A 99 -14.94 3.89 1.30
C TYR A 99 -16.16 3.05 1.71
N HIS A 100 -17.30 3.26 1.04
CA HIS A 100 -18.58 2.66 1.43
C HIS A 100 -19.14 1.69 0.39
N GLN A 101 -18.52 1.56 -0.79
CA GLN A 101 -19.12 0.84 -1.90
C GLN A 101 -18.43 -0.47 -2.23
N VAL A 102 -17.10 -0.53 -2.09
CA VAL A 102 -16.32 -1.69 -2.53
C VAL A 102 -15.28 -2.09 -1.50
N LYS A 103 -15.22 -3.39 -1.21
CA LYS A 103 -14.23 -3.98 -0.31
C LYS A 103 -13.22 -4.82 -1.08
N PHE A 104 -11.94 -4.63 -0.80
CA PHE A 104 -10.80 -5.37 -1.37
C PHE A 104 -10.25 -6.42 -0.41
N GLN A 105 -11.14 -7.10 0.32
CA GLN A 105 -10.75 -8.04 1.39
C GLN A 105 -10.05 -9.31 0.90
N SER A 106 -10.09 -9.61 -0.40
CA SER A 106 -9.38 -10.74 -0.99
C SER A 106 -7.94 -10.43 -1.42
N LEU A 107 -7.48 -9.18 -1.28
CA LEU A 107 -6.17 -8.76 -1.78
C LEU A 107 -5.05 -9.40 -0.95
N CYS A 108 -4.21 -10.20 -1.62
CA CYS A 108 -3.11 -10.94 -1.01
C CYS A 108 -1.73 -10.39 -1.42
N TYR A 109 -1.59 -9.90 -2.65
CA TYR A 109 -0.30 -9.50 -3.20
C TYR A 109 -0.42 -8.13 -3.87
N VAL A 110 0.43 -7.20 -3.45
CA VAL A 110 0.53 -5.87 -4.06
C VAL A 110 1.99 -5.58 -4.41
N THR A 111 2.25 -5.25 -5.67
CA THR A 111 3.56 -4.81 -6.13
C THR A 111 3.45 -3.53 -6.94
N VAL A 112 4.20 -2.51 -6.56
CA VAL A 112 4.22 -1.21 -7.24
C VAL A 112 5.66 -0.84 -7.53
N TRP A 113 6.01 -0.60 -8.80
CA TRP A 113 7.37 -0.25 -9.19
C TRP A 113 7.37 0.93 -10.18
N LYS A 114 8.26 1.90 -9.96
CA LYS A 114 8.44 3.08 -10.84
C LYS A 114 7.17 3.91 -11.06
N CYS A 115 6.37 4.12 -10.02
CA CYS A 115 5.20 5.00 -10.06
C CYS A 115 5.51 6.31 -9.31
N LYS A 116 6.14 7.26 -10.00
CA LYS A 116 6.77 8.46 -9.36
C LYS A 116 5.76 9.51 -8.88
N SER A 117 4.56 9.59 -9.45
CA SER A 117 3.52 10.54 -9.00
C SER A 117 2.60 10.00 -7.89
N LEU A 118 2.78 8.73 -7.50
CA LEU A 118 1.91 8.07 -6.51
C LEU A 118 2.33 8.50 -5.10
N ALA A 119 1.58 9.43 -4.50
CA ALA A 119 1.92 10.00 -3.19
C ALA A 119 1.52 9.10 -2.00
N SER A 120 0.50 8.28 -2.18
CA SER A 120 0.05 7.30 -1.18
C SER A 120 -0.46 6.05 -1.87
N LEU A 121 -0.27 4.88 -1.26
CA LEU A 121 -0.84 3.66 -1.80
C LEU A 121 -2.31 3.58 -1.37
N PHE A 122 -2.60 3.27 -0.11
CA PHE A 122 -3.95 2.93 0.34
C PHE A 122 -4.66 4.10 1.01
N PRO A 123 -5.94 4.34 0.71
CA PRO A 123 -6.80 5.06 1.63
C PRO A 123 -6.99 4.26 2.93
N ALA A 124 -7.14 4.93 4.08
CA ALA A 124 -7.31 4.27 5.39
C ALA A 124 -8.46 3.24 5.40
N SER A 125 -9.58 3.56 4.77
CA SER A 125 -10.73 2.68 4.60
C SER A 125 -10.42 1.37 3.89
N VAL A 126 -9.58 1.41 2.85
CA VAL A 126 -9.12 0.22 2.12
C VAL A 126 -8.13 -0.55 2.99
N ALA A 127 -7.16 0.15 3.58
CA ALA A 127 -6.11 -0.44 4.39
C ALA A 127 -6.66 -1.26 5.56
N LYS A 128 -7.74 -0.82 6.21
CA LYS A 128 -8.36 -1.56 7.32
C LYS A 128 -8.88 -2.95 6.93
N ASP A 129 -9.26 -3.13 5.67
CA ASP A 129 -9.90 -4.34 5.15
C ASP A 129 -8.87 -5.33 4.56
N LEU A 130 -7.57 -4.98 4.52
CA LEU A 130 -6.48 -5.78 3.95
C LEU A 130 -6.02 -6.94 4.86
N ILE A 131 -6.97 -7.63 5.50
CA ILE A 131 -6.69 -8.74 6.43
C ILE A 131 -6.07 -9.98 5.75
N GLN A 132 -6.18 -10.08 4.42
CA GLN A 132 -5.64 -11.18 3.61
C GLN A 132 -4.30 -10.84 2.96
N LEU A 133 -3.77 -9.63 3.14
CA LEU A 133 -2.53 -9.19 2.49
C LEU A 133 -1.34 -9.99 3.05
N GLU A 134 -0.60 -10.65 2.17
CA GLU A 134 0.54 -11.52 2.49
C GLU A 134 1.87 -10.90 2.09
N GLU A 135 1.90 -10.19 0.96
CA GLU A 135 3.10 -9.52 0.45
C GLU A 135 2.78 -8.13 -0.08
N LEU A 136 3.62 -7.17 0.33
CA LEU A 136 3.61 -5.80 -0.17
C LEU A 136 5.03 -5.41 -0.58
N GLY A 137 5.22 -5.15 -1.87
CA GLY A 137 6.48 -4.67 -2.43
C GLY A 137 6.29 -3.34 -3.14
N ILE A 138 7.08 -2.35 -2.77
CA ILE A 138 7.05 -1.02 -3.38
C ILE A 138 8.49 -0.60 -3.67
N ASP A 139 8.73 -0.21 -4.92
CA ASP A 139 10.07 0.05 -5.41
C ASP A 139 10.06 1.30 -6.30
N GLU A 140 11.00 2.23 -6.07
CA GLU A 140 11.21 3.41 -6.90
C GLU A 140 9.93 4.26 -7.10
N CYS A 141 9.09 4.44 -6.09
CA CYS A 141 7.83 5.22 -6.17
C CYS A 141 7.89 6.55 -5.39
N GLY A 142 6.99 7.49 -5.71
CA GLY A 142 6.89 8.81 -5.05
C GLY A 142 6.08 8.82 -3.75
N ILE A 143 5.98 7.68 -3.07
CA ILE A 143 5.13 7.51 -1.89
C ILE A 143 5.70 8.32 -0.73
N VAL A 144 4.89 9.23 -0.18
CA VAL A 144 5.22 10.04 1.01
C VAL A 144 4.72 9.33 2.27
N GLU A 145 3.50 8.80 2.21
CA GLU A 145 2.89 7.97 3.25
C GLU A 145 2.23 6.75 2.63
N LEU A 146 2.37 5.57 3.23
CA LEU A 146 1.79 4.35 2.64
C LEU A 146 0.26 4.39 2.67
N ILE A 147 -0.30 4.85 3.79
CA ILE A 147 -1.73 4.95 4.05
C ILE A 147 -2.12 6.42 4.15
N ALA A 148 -3.01 6.88 3.28
CA ALA A 148 -3.58 8.21 3.32
C ALA A 148 -4.61 8.35 4.45
N LYS A 149 -4.52 9.44 5.20
CA LYS A 149 -5.49 9.79 6.24
C LYS A 149 -6.85 10.20 5.64
N GLU A 150 -7.93 9.72 6.23
CA GLU A 150 -9.32 10.05 5.89
C GLU A 150 -10.03 10.71 7.09
N GLU A 151 -11.03 11.56 6.82
CA GLU A 151 -11.88 12.15 7.85
C GLU A 151 -12.88 11.11 8.39
N GLY A 152 -12.88 10.86 9.70
CA GLY A 152 -13.81 9.93 10.35
C GLY A 152 -13.18 9.11 11.49
N LEU A 153 -13.93 8.12 12.00
CA LEU A 153 -13.43 7.16 12.99
C LEU A 153 -12.36 6.27 12.34
N VAL A 154 -11.10 6.61 12.60
CA VAL A 154 -9.94 5.85 12.13
C VAL A 154 -9.81 4.56 12.96
N PRO A 155 -9.90 3.37 12.34
CA PRO A 155 -9.72 2.11 13.03
C PRO A 155 -8.24 1.75 13.21
N ARG A 156 -7.98 0.85 14.15
CA ARG A 156 -6.70 0.13 14.27
C ARG A 156 -6.42 -0.61 12.96
N PHE A 157 -5.18 -0.53 12.46
CA PHE A 157 -4.75 -1.30 11.29
C PHE A 157 -4.11 -2.62 11.73
N ASP A 158 -4.62 -3.72 11.20
CA ASP A 158 -4.12 -5.06 11.51
C ASP A 158 -3.74 -5.80 10.23
N PHE A 159 -2.44 -5.86 9.95
CA PHE A 159 -1.87 -6.60 8.84
C PHE A 159 -1.57 -8.04 9.29
N SER A 160 -2.61 -8.77 9.71
CA SER A 160 -2.46 -10.05 10.41
C SER A 160 -1.77 -11.15 9.61
N ARG A 161 -1.86 -11.10 8.28
CA ARG A 161 -1.30 -12.10 7.35
C ARG A 161 -0.06 -11.60 6.59
N LEU A 162 0.34 -10.34 6.76
CA LEU A 162 1.47 -9.80 6.00
C LEU A 162 2.76 -10.45 6.49
N THR A 163 3.43 -11.18 5.60
CA THR A 163 4.67 -11.90 5.90
C THR A 163 5.89 -11.20 5.30
N SER A 164 5.71 -10.40 4.25
CA SER A 164 6.78 -9.71 3.54
C SER A 164 6.37 -8.26 3.24
N LEU A 165 7.16 -7.31 3.76
CA LEU A 165 7.06 -5.89 3.47
C LEU A 165 8.39 -5.41 2.91
N LYS A 166 8.38 -4.89 1.68
CA LYS A 166 9.56 -4.36 1.00
C LYS A 166 9.32 -2.95 0.50
N LEU A 167 10.15 -2.02 0.96
CA LEU A 167 10.09 -0.59 0.68
C LEU A 167 11.46 -0.15 0.16
N ASN A 168 11.61 -0.07 -1.15
CA ASN A 168 12.88 0.17 -1.82
C ASN A 168 12.85 1.47 -2.61
N ASP A 169 13.89 2.30 -2.43
CA ASP A 169 14.12 3.54 -3.17
C ASP A 169 12.91 4.50 -3.14
N LEU A 170 12.22 4.54 -1.99
CA LEU A 170 11.11 5.45 -1.73
C LEU A 170 11.64 6.74 -1.10
N ILE A 171 12.29 7.56 -1.93
CA ILE A 171 13.02 8.76 -1.50
C ILE A 171 12.14 9.82 -0.81
N GLU A 172 10.82 9.76 -1.01
CA GLU A 172 9.84 10.68 -0.42
C GLU A 172 9.20 10.13 0.86
N LEU A 173 9.40 8.86 1.18
CA LEU A 173 8.71 8.16 2.26
C LEU A 173 9.12 8.71 3.62
N LYS A 174 8.12 9.14 4.40
CA LYS A 174 8.31 9.62 5.78
C LYS A 174 7.75 8.63 6.79
N CYS A 175 6.56 8.08 6.52
CA CYS A 175 5.89 7.19 7.45
C CYS A 175 4.91 6.23 6.77
N ILE A 176 4.53 5.16 7.45
CA ILE A 176 3.46 4.28 6.97
C ILE A 176 2.09 4.96 7.10
N TYR A 177 1.85 5.64 8.21
CA TYR A 177 0.61 6.35 8.48
C TYR A 177 0.85 7.57 9.37
N THR A 178 0.27 8.72 9.02
CA THR A 178 0.41 9.99 9.77
C THR A 178 -0.50 10.10 10.99
N GLY A 179 -1.47 9.20 11.17
CA GLY A 179 -2.32 9.21 12.36
C GLY A 179 -1.64 8.58 13.58
N THR A 180 -2.24 8.77 14.76
CA THR A 180 -1.73 8.29 16.05
C THR A 180 -2.04 6.82 16.33
N HIS A 181 -2.49 6.06 15.32
CA HIS A 181 -2.91 4.68 15.53
C HIS A 181 -1.74 3.76 15.23
N ALA A 182 -1.41 2.91 16.20
CA ALA A 182 -0.37 1.92 16.01
C ALA A 182 -0.79 0.85 14.99
N LEU A 183 0.17 0.39 14.21
CA LEU A 183 -0.01 -0.68 13.23
C LEU A 183 0.49 -2.01 13.80
N ARG A 184 -0.26 -3.09 13.53
CA ARG A 184 0.09 -4.43 14.00
C ARG A 184 0.58 -5.31 12.84
N TRP A 185 1.70 -5.99 13.07
CA TRP A 185 2.40 -6.82 12.10
C TRP A 185 2.72 -8.22 12.66
N PRO A 186 1.73 -8.97 13.16
CA PRO A 186 1.99 -10.17 13.98
C PRO A 186 2.66 -11.32 13.20
N ALA A 187 2.47 -11.38 11.88
CA ALA A 187 3.00 -12.43 11.01
C ALA A 187 4.19 -11.98 10.15
N LEU A 188 4.68 -10.74 10.31
CA LEU A 188 5.73 -10.20 9.46
C LEU A 188 7.04 -10.95 9.70
N LYS A 189 7.56 -11.58 8.65
CA LYS A 189 8.81 -12.37 8.66
C LYS A 189 9.95 -11.63 7.99
N THR A 190 9.67 -10.91 6.91
CA THR A 190 10.65 -10.14 6.16
C THR A 190 10.25 -8.67 6.14
N LEU A 191 11.14 -7.82 6.65
CA LEU A 191 11.05 -6.37 6.52
C LEU A 191 12.30 -5.89 5.79
N GLU A 192 12.09 -5.27 4.63
CA GLU A 192 13.14 -4.68 3.81
C GLU A 192 12.84 -3.21 3.60
N VAL A 193 13.77 -2.34 4.03
CA VAL A 193 13.71 -0.89 3.83
C VAL A 193 15.06 -0.45 3.26
N ARG A 194 15.08 -0.12 1.96
CA ARG A 194 16.29 0.33 1.27
C ARG A 194 16.07 1.68 0.59
N GLY A 195 17.06 2.57 0.58
CA GLY A 195 16.98 3.82 -0.20
C GLY A 195 15.90 4.82 0.24
N CYS A 196 15.36 4.68 1.46
CA CYS A 196 14.23 5.49 1.97
C CYS A 196 14.75 6.70 2.75
N ASN A 197 15.35 7.66 2.05
CA ASN A 197 16.17 8.70 2.65
C ASN A 197 15.43 9.74 3.51
N LYS A 198 14.09 9.82 3.49
CA LYS A 198 13.34 10.73 4.39
C LYS A 198 12.89 10.06 5.70
N VAL A 199 13.22 8.80 5.89
CA VAL A 199 12.97 8.08 7.15
C VAL A 199 14.07 8.43 8.15
N GLU A 200 13.70 9.14 9.20
CA GLU A 200 14.63 9.56 10.26
C GLU A 200 14.61 8.61 11.47
N ILE A 201 13.43 8.07 11.77
CA ILE A 201 13.20 7.10 12.85
C ILE A 201 12.50 5.90 12.25
N LEU A 202 13.05 4.69 12.38
CA LEU A 202 12.44 3.50 11.79
C LEU A 202 11.22 3.03 12.60
N ALA A 203 11.31 2.85 13.92
CA ALA A 203 10.10 2.61 14.73
C ALA A 203 10.14 3.23 16.12
N SER A 204 8.96 3.60 16.61
CA SER A 204 8.73 4.17 17.95
C SER A 204 7.39 3.74 18.52
N GLN A 205 7.30 3.68 19.85
CA GLN A 205 6.06 3.36 20.56
C GLN A 205 5.13 4.57 20.65
N LEU A 206 3.84 4.28 20.86
CA LEU A 206 2.77 5.27 21.01
C LEU A 206 2.83 6.08 22.33
N GLU A 207 3.56 5.63 23.35
CA GLU A 207 3.48 6.19 24.72
C GLU A 207 4.27 7.50 24.95
N ASN A 208 4.96 8.04 23.95
CA ASN A 208 5.69 9.32 24.07
C ASN A 208 4.87 10.50 23.49
N GLU A 209 4.02 11.11 24.31
CA GLU A 209 3.47 12.46 24.05
C GLU A 209 4.53 13.58 24.18
N THR A 210 5.79 13.25 24.41
CA THR A 210 6.89 14.23 24.42
C THR A 210 7.32 14.55 23.00
N SER A 211 6.69 15.57 22.40
CA SER A 211 7.21 16.37 21.27
C SER A 211 8.16 15.62 20.32
N LEU A 212 7.70 14.56 19.66
CA LEU A 212 8.47 13.99 18.56
C LEU A 212 8.38 15.02 17.43
N HIS A 213 9.42 15.86 17.28
CA HIS A 213 9.53 16.77 16.14
C HIS A 213 9.62 16.01 14.79
N LYS A 214 9.77 14.68 14.86
CA LYS A 214 10.01 13.75 13.76
C LYS A 214 9.00 12.60 13.83
N GLN A 215 8.50 12.13 12.69
CA GLN A 215 7.53 11.03 12.61
C GLN A 215 8.26 9.69 12.39
N PRO A 216 7.98 8.63 13.17
CA PRO A 216 8.57 7.32 12.93
C PRO A 216 7.95 6.66 11.71
N LEU A 217 8.72 5.83 11.00
CA LEU A 217 8.20 5.04 9.88
C LEU A 217 7.11 4.10 10.38
N PHE A 218 7.41 3.33 11.44
CA PHE A 218 6.48 2.45 12.12
C PHE A 218 6.09 2.98 13.50
N LEU A 219 4.83 3.38 13.65
CA LEU A 219 4.21 3.60 14.96
C LEU A 219 3.64 2.26 15.47
N ILE A 220 4.19 1.76 16.56
CA ILE A 220 3.94 0.39 17.04
C ILE A 220 3.39 0.37 18.47
N GLU A 221 2.69 -0.72 18.81
CA GLU A 221 2.32 -1.05 20.19
C GLU A 221 3.52 -1.70 20.93
N LYS A 222 3.31 -2.16 22.17
CA LYS A 222 4.32 -2.74 23.07
C LYS A 222 5.25 -3.82 22.45
N VAL A 223 4.79 -4.57 21.44
CA VAL A 223 5.62 -5.55 20.73
C VAL A 223 5.54 -5.26 19.23
N ALA A 224 6.68 -4.91 18.64
CA ALA A 224 6.76 -4.44 17.26
C ALA A 224 6.53 -5.56 16.22
N PHE A 225 7.44 -6.54 16.18
CA PHE A 225 7.53 -7.53 15.11
C PHE A 225 7.79 -8.95 15.66
N PRO A 226 6.82 -9.58 16.33
CA PRO A 226 7.02 -10.83 17.06
C PRO A 226 7.40 -12.03 16.18
N SER A 227 7.28 -11.92 14.85
CA SER A 227 7.60 -13.00 13.91
C SER A 227 8.76 -12.67 12.98
N LEU A 228 9.44 -11.54 13.16
CA LEU A 228 10.45 -11.08 12.21
C LEU A 228 11.64 -12.04 12.19
N GLU A 229 11.97 -12.53 10.99
CA GLU A 229 13.08 -13.45 10.75
C GLU A 229 14.21 -12.76 9.98
N THR A 230 13.89 -11.84 9.07
CA THR A 230 14.83 -11.11 8.23
C THR A 230 14.53 -9.63 8.27
N LEU A 231 15.52 -8.85 8.70
CA LEU A 231 15.51 -7.40 8.64
C LEU A 231 16.63 -6.92 7.73
N VAL A 232 16.27 -6.13 6.73
CA VAL A 232 17.19 -5.57 5.76
C VAL A 232 17.02 -4.06 5.77
N ILE A 233 18.10 -3.38 6.12
CA ILE A 233 18.14 -1.92 6.18
C ILE A 233 19.44 -1.46 5.51
N SER A 234 19.32 -0.73 4.40
CA SER A 234 20.50 -0.28 3.67
C SER A 234 20.26 1.04 2.96
N VAL A 235 21.30 1.85 2.81
CA VAL A 235 21.25 3.08 2.01
C VAL A 235 20.14 4.02 2.52
N MET A 236 20.14 4.34 3.82
CA MET A 236 19.20 5.30 4.40
C MET A 236 19.98 6.50 4.93
N ASP A 237 20.12 7.54 4.11
CA ASP A 237 21.10 8.61 4.37
C ASP A 237 20.79 9.46 5.60
N ASN A 238 19.51 9.62 5.97
CA ASN A 238 19.08 10.47 7.09
C ASN A 238 18.57 9.68 8.31
N ILE A 239 18.78 8.36 8.39
CA ILE A 239 18.35 7.63 9.58
C ILE A 239 19.21 8.01 10.78
N GLU A 240 18.55 8.44 11.84
CA GLU A 240 19.19 8.79 13.11
C GLU A 240 18.95 7.70 14.16
N VAL A 241 17.74 7.10 14.15
CA VAL A 241 17.32 6.14 15.15
C VAL A 241 16.67 4.93 14.48
N LEU A 242 17.27 3.75 14.64
CA LEU A 242 16.64 2.50 14.23
C LEU A 242 15.45 2.16 15.15
N TRP A 243 15.61 2.37 16.45
CA TRP A 243 14.62 1.98 17.44
C TRP A 243 14.68 2.93 18.64
N ASP A 244 13.54 3.33 19.19
CA ASP A 244 13.50 4.01 20.49
C ASP A 244 13.96 3.04 21.60
N ASP A 245 14.74 3.52 22.58
CA ASP A 245 15.33 2.74 23.68
C ASP A 245 14.28 2.01 24.55
N GLN A 246 13.01 2.37 24.36
CA GLN A 246 11.83 1.80 24.98
C GLN A 246 11.34 0.50 24.33
N LEU A 247 11.93 0.01 23.23
CA LEU A 247 11.46 -1.24 22.60
C LEU A 247 11.54 -2.43 23.56
N PHE A 248 10.38 -3.04 23.80
CA PHE A 248 10.25 -4.10 24.78
C PHE A 248 11.04 -5.35 24.37
N VAL A 249 11.67 -5.98 25.37
CA VAL A 249 12.35 -7.28 25.26
C VAL A 249 11.39 -8.30 24.64
N GLY A 250 11.71 -8.76 23.42
CA GLY A 250 10.89 -9.71 22.67
C GLY A 250 10.45 -9.25 21.28
N SER A 251 10.65 -7.96 20.93
CA SER A 251 10.29 -7.42 19.62
C SER A 251 11.02 -8.05 18.42
N PHE A 252 12.15 -8.74 18.65
CA PHE A 252 12.98 -9.37 17.60
C PHE A 252 13.43 -10.80 17.96
N HIS A 253 12.72 -11.50 18.84
CA HIS A 253 13.19 -12.80 19.38
C HIS A 253 13.35 -13.92 18.32
N LYS A 254 12.81 -13.73 17.11
CA LYS A 254 12.97 -14.66 15.97
C LYS A 254 13.92 -14.15 14.89
N LEU A 255 14.55 -12.99 15.07
CA LEU A 255 15.40 -12.38 14.05
C LEU A 255 16.62 -13.29 13.81
N LYS A 256 16.80 -13.72 12.57
CA LYS A 256 17.89 -14.62 12.14
C LYS A 256 18.91 -13.90 11.28
N SER A 257 18.48 -12.95 10.47
CA SER A 257 19.33 -12.17 9.56
C SER A 257 19.08 -10.69 9.75
N LEU A 258 20.18 -9.95 9.94
CA LEU A 258 20.24 -8.51 9.93
C LEU A 258 21.26 -8.09 8.89
N GLU A 259 20.80 -7.56 7.77
CA GLU A 259 21.66 -6.97 6.74
C GLU A 259 21.64 -5.45 6.90
N GLU A 260 22.66 -4.94 7.59
CA GLU A 260 22.93 -3.51 7.67
C GLU A 260 24.09 -3.15 6.75
N HIS A 261 23.79 -2.42 5.68
CA HIS A 261 24.80 -1.73 4.89
C HIS A 261 24.76 -0.25 5.21
N MET A 262 25.06 0.07 6.47
CA MET A 262 25.16 1.44 6.98
C MET A 262 26.63 1.87 6.97
N LEU A 263 26.93 3.02 6.38
CA LEU A 263 28.20 3.71 6.63
C LEU A 263 28.09 4.33 8.04
N TYR A 264 28.64 3.62 9.04
CA TYR A 264 28.91 4.11 10.40
C TYR A 264 27.87 5.08 11.01
N VAL A 265 26.89 4.55 11.75
CA VAL A 265 26.25 5.29 12.84
C VAL A 265 26.32 4.42 14.09
N GLY A 266 27.02 4.91 15.11
CA GLY A 266 27.44 4.12 16.26
C GLY A 266 26.26 3.64 17.10
N LEU A 267 26.25 2.34 17.38
CA LEU A 267 25.57 1.77 18.54
C LEU A 267 26.28 2.32 19.80
N HIS A 268 25.59 3.11 20.61
CA HIS A 268 25.95 3.41 22.00
C HIS A 268 24.76 3.03 22.88
#